data_AF-A0A9X0DNZ5-F1
#
_entry.id   AF-A0A9X0DNZ5-F1
#
_cell.length_a   1.000
_cell.length_b   1.000
_cell.length_c   1.000
_cell.angle_alpha   90.00
_cell.angle_beta   90.00
_cell.angle_gamma   90.00
#
_symmetry.space_group_name_H-M   'P 1'
#
loop_
_entity.id
_entity.type
_entity.pdbx_description
1 polymer ?
#
loop_
_entity_poly.entity_id
_entity_poly.type
_entity_poly.pdbx_seq_one_letter_code
_entity_poly.pdbx_strand_id
1 'polypeptide(L)'
;MVLESARVDGYREIDDRQDPTASSSIGVAKWQRYISPDGIRQDTATVYLHSLLNRDQYPNLHVMLKTKVSKVLFDGDKHTTGVEYYSNGGDSRIVVKKLAILAAGALGTPQILERSGIGGATLLNSLDIPVVSELNQMGENYQIPNIHGINLAMVTLSDTMPLGSSSDICSVQDFPIPWRDS
;
A
#
# COMPACT_ATOMS: atom_id res chain seq x y z
N MET A 1 4.23 -16.33 -24.29
CA MET A 1 2.96 -15.87 -24.87
C MET A 1 2.87 -14.36 -24.86
N VAL A 2 2.64 -13.67 -23.73
CA VAL A 2 2.49 -12.19 -23.70
C VAL A 2 3.71 -11.43 -24.26
N LEU A 3 4.94 -11.79 -23.84
CA LEU A 3 6.15 -11.16 -24.35
C LEU A 3 6.36 -11.39 -25.85
N GLU A 4 6.03 -12.59 -26.33
CA GLU A 4 6.16 -12.94 -27.74
C GLU A 4 5.16 -12.16 -28.60
N SER A 5 3.90 -12.09 -28.18
CA SER A 5 2.87 -11.28 -28.85
C SER A 5 3.28 -9.81 -28.90
N ALA A 6 3.76 -9.24 -27.79
CA ALA A 6 4.21 -7.86 -27.76
C ALA A 6 5.41 -7.60 -28.70
N ARG A 7 6.31 -8.58 -28.86
CA ARG A 7 7.43 -8.49 -29.81
C ARG A 7 6.94 -8.47 -31.26
N VAL A 8 5.93 -9.29 -31.60
CA VAL A 8 5.29 -9.27 -32.93
C VAL A 8 4.66 -7.91 -33.21
N ASP A 9 4.06 -7.28 -32.19
CA ASP A 9 3.48 -5.93 -32.28
C ASP A 9 4.55 -4.80 -32.26
N GLY A 10 5.84 -5.15 -32.25
CA GLY A 10 6.95 -4.19 -32.34
C GLY A 10 7.37 -3.57 -31.00
N TYR A 11 6.85 -4.04 -29.87
CA TYR A 11 7.33 -3.61 -28.56
C TYR A 11 8.71 -4.22 -28.25
N ARG A 12 9.64 -3.36 -27.83
CA ARG A 12 10.95 -3.78 -27.34
C ARG A 12 10.82 -4.48 -25.99
N GLU A 13 11.58 -5.56 -25.82
CA GLU A 13 11.80 -6.18 -24.51
C GLU A 13 12.87 -5.40 -23.72
N ILE A 14 12.55 -5.11 -22.46
CA ILE A 14 13.41 -4.39 -21.51
C ILE A 14 13.94 -5.41 -20.50
N ASP A 15 15.25 -5.39 -20.27
CA ASP A 15 15.93 -6.27 -19.33
C ASP A 15 15.59 -5.90 -17.87
N ASP A 16 15.89 -4.66 -17.48
CA ASP A 16 15.48 -4.10 -16.19
C ASP A 16 14.57 -2.89 -16.37
N ARG A 17 13.28 -3.09 -16.05
CA ARG A 17 12.28 -2.01 -16.09
C ARG A 17 12.41 -1.05 -14.90
N GLN A 18 13.13 -1.44 -13.85
CA GLN A 18 13.33 -0.64 -12.65
C GLN A 18 14.63 0.18 -12.68
N ASP A 19 15.42 0.10 -13.76
CA ASP A 19 16.62 0.91 -13.95
C ASP A 19 16.24 2.41 -14.05
N PRO A 20 16.62 3.24 -13.06
CA PRO A 20 16.27 4.67 -13.07
C PRO A 20 17.08 5.47 -14.10
N THR A 21 18.14 4.88 -14.68
CA THR A 21 19.01 5.53 -15.67
C THR A 21 18.61 5.24 -17.10
N ALA A 22 17.66 4.31 -17.30
CA ALA A 22 17.21 3.91 -18.62
C ALA A 22 16.61 5.11 -19.38
N SER A 23 17.08 5.31 -20.62
CA SER A 23 16.64 6.41 -21.49
C SER A 23 15.21 6.25 -22.01
N SER A 24 14.62 5.05 -21.89
CA SER A 24 13.24 4.77 -22.25
C SER A 24 12.66 3.68 -21.36
N SER A 25 11.47 3.94 -20.82
CA SER A 25 10.67 3.00 -20.04
C SER A 25 9.54 2.36 -20.85
N ILE A 26 9.48 2.62 -22.16
CA ILE A 26 8.46 2.08 -23.08
C ILE A 26 8.93 0.73 -23.61
N GLY A 27 8.23 -0.33 -23.21
CA GLY A 27 8.53 -1.70 -23.61
C GLY A 27 7.89 -2.71 -22.67
N VAL A 28 8.15 -3.98 -22.93
CA VAL A 28 7.65 -5.11 -22.15
C VAL A 28 8.77 -5.78 -21.37
N ALA A 29 8.48 -6.29 -20.18
CA ALA A 29 9.45 -6.96 -19.33
C ALA A 29 8.77 -7.99 -18.42
N LYS A 30 9.54 -8.95 -17.92
CA LYS A 30 9.10 -9.78 -16.78
C LYS A 30 9.09 -8.91 -15.53
N TRP A 31 7.96 -8.88 -14.82
CA TRP A 31 7.85 -8.08 -13.61
C TRP A 31 8.39 -8.84 -12.39
N GLN A 32 9.38 -8.26 -11.72
CA GLN A 32 9.93 -8.82 -10.49
C GLN A 32 8.90 -8.76 -9.36
N ARG A 33 9.02 -9.68 -8.40
CA ARG A 33 8.12 -9.77 -7.25
C ARG A 33 8.94 -9.82 -5.98
N TYR A 34 8.40 -9.27 -4.90
CA TYR A 34 8.98 -9.37 -3.55
C TYR A 34 8.76 -10.78 -2.98
N ILE A 35 9.51 -11.74 -3.51
CA ILE A 35 9.47 -13.16 -3.15
C ILE A 35 10.93 -13.63 -3.01
N SER A 36 11.25 -14.29 -1.90
CA SER A 36 12.59 -14.83 -1.65
C SER A 36 12.91 -16.00 -2.60
N PRO A 37 14.19 -16.40 -2.73
CA PRO A 37 14.57 -17.60 -3.46
C PRO A 37 13.83 -18.87 -2.98
N ASP A 38 13.42 -18.91 -1.71
CA ASP A 38 12.66 -20.00 -1.10
C ASP A 38 11.15 -19.96 -1.40
N GLY A 39 10.69 -19.01 -2.22
CA GLY A 39 9.28 -18.86 -2.59
C GLY A 39 8.40 -18.17 -1.54
N ILE A 40 9.00 -17.50 -0.55
CA ILE A 40 8.27 -16.85 0.55
C ILE A 40 8.10 -15.35 0.25
N ARG A 41 6.92 -14.80 0.57
CA ARG A 41 6.67 -13.36 0.47
C ARG A 41 7.66 -12.57 1.33
N GLN A 42 8.24 -11.52 0.77
CA GLN A 42 9.09 -10.57 1.50
C GLN A 42 8.29 -9.34 1.90
N ASP A 43 7.73 -9.33 3.11
CA ASP A 43 7.13 -8.13 3.72
C ASP A 43 8.12 -7.41 4.66
N THR A 44 7.88 -6.12 4.90
CA THR A 44 8.78 -5.27 5.70
C THR A 44 8.95 -5.77 7.14
N ALA A 45 7.91 -6.32 7.78
CA ALA A 45 8.01 -6.79 9.15
C ALA A 45 8.88 -8.05 9.24
N THR A 46 8.68 -9.00 8.34
CA THR A 46 9.52 -10.22 8.28
C THR A 46 10.98 -9.90 8.00
N VAL A 47 11.24 -9.00 7.03
CA VAL A 47 12.61 -8.70 6.59
C VAL A 47 13.37 -7.85 7.61
N TYR A 48 12.75 -6.83 8.20
CA TYR A 48 13.45 -5.86 9.04
C TYR A 48 13.22 -6.01 10.55
N LEU A 49 12.09 -6.60 10.98
CA LEU A 49 11.66 -6.56 12.38
C LEU A 49 11.74 -7.93 13.08
N HIS A 50 11.22 -9.00 12.49
CA HIS A 50 11.08 -10.29 13.18
C HIS A 50 12.39 -10.88 13.69
N SER A 51 13.48 -10.73 12.92
CA SER A 51 14.80 -11.20 13.32
C SER A 51 15.36 -10.46 14.54
N LEU A 52 14.96 -9.20 14.74
CA LEU A 52 15.37 -8.36 15.87
C LEU A 52 14.54 -8.67 17.14
N LEU A 53 13.28 -9.07 16.96
CA LEU A 53 12.39 -9.42 18.08
C LEU A 53 12.73 -10.76 18.72
N ASN A 54 13.21 -11.71 17.93
CA ASN A 54 13.53 -13.07 18.40
C ASN A 54 14.90 -13.18 19.07
N ARG A 55 15.65 -12.08 19.18
CA ARG A 55 16.98 -12.07 19.77
C ARG A 55 16.96 -11.18 21.00
N ASP A 56 17.36 -11.71 22.14
CA ASP A 56 17.60 -10.96 23.39
C ASP A 56 18.67 -9.85 23.24
N GLN A 57 19.24 -9.70 22.05
CA GLN A 57 20.20 -8.69 21.64
C GLN A 57 19.62 -7.27 21.59
N TYR A 58 18.29 -7.10 21.47
CA TYR A 58 17.66 -5.78 21.35
C TYR A 58 16.59 -5.52 22.43
N PRO A 59 16.99 -5.45 23.71
CA PRO A 59 16.05 -5.33 24.83
C PRO A 59 15.26 -4.00 24.84
N ASN A 60 15.73 -2.99 24.11
CA ASN A 60 15.11 -1.66 24.04
C ASN A 60 14.11 -1.51 22.88
N LEU A 61 13.88 -2.56 22.09
CA LEU A 61 12.93 -2.55 20.99
C LEU A 61 11.60 -3.14 21.47
N HIS A 62 10.56 -2.31 21.47
CA HIS A 62 9.21 -2.71 21.86
C HIS A 62 8.25 -2.55 20.68
N VAL A 63 7.39 -3.53 20.47
CA VAL A 63 6.38 -3.52 19.41
C VAL A 63 5.01 -3.72 20.05
N MET A 64 4.13 -2.74 19.82
CA MET A 64 2.75 -2.79 20.29
C MET A 64 1.83 -3.11 19.12
N LEU A 65 1.29 -4.33 19.11
CA LEU A 65 0.30 -4.74 18.11
C LEU A 65 -1.10 -4.29 18.53
N LYS A 66 -2.04 -4.28 17.57
CA LYS A 66 -3.46 -3.95 17.80
C LYS A 66 -3.66 -2.63 18.56
N THR A 67 -2.76 -1.68 18.30
CA THR A 67 -2.70 -0.39 18.99
C THR A 67 -2.82 0.71 17.94
N LYS A 68 -3.84 1.57 18.07
CA LYS A 68 -4.11 2.64 17.10
C LYS A 68 -3.74 3.99 17.70
N VAL A 69 -2.79 4.69 17.07
CA VAL A 69 -2.42 6.05 17.49
C VAL A 69 -3.57 7.01 17.25
N SER A 70 -3.94 7.77 18.28
CA SER A 70 -4.97 8.80 18.26
C SER A 70 -4.36 10.13 17.82
N LYS A 71 -3.45 10.68 18.62
CA LYS A 71 -2.82 11.99 18.40
C LYS A 71 -1.44 12.06 19.05
N VAL A 72 -0.65 13.02 18.60
CA VAL A 72 0.62 13.44 19.19
C VAL A 72 0.35 14.55 20.20
N LEU A 73 1.08 14.53 21.31
CA LEU A 73 0.97 15.51 22.38
C LEU A 73 2.15 16.48 22.29
N PHE A 74 1.85 17.77 22.47
CA PHE A 74 2.82 18.86 22.42
C PHE A 74 2.81 19.68 23.72
N ASP A 75 3.94 20.25 24.08
CA ASP A 75 4.02 21.28 25.13
C ASP A 75 3.73 22.69 24.58
N GLY A 76 3.84 23.71 25.46
CA GLY A 76 3.62 25.11 25.08
C GLY A 76 4.63 25.65 24.07
N ASP A 77 5.82 25.04 23.98
CA ASP A 77 6.88 25.39 23.04
C ASP A 77 6.80 24.55 21.75
N LYS A 78 5.73 23.78 21.58
CA LYS A 78 5.47 22.90 20.43
C LYS A 78 6.45 21.73 20.30
N HIS A 79 7.11 21.32 21.38
CA HIS A 79 7.90 20.08 21.40
C HIS A 79 7.00 18.87 21.62
N THR A 80 7.29 17.77 20.93
CA THR A 80 6.56 16.51 21.12
C THR A 80 6.91 15.91 22.48
N THR A 81 5.90 15.75 23.33
CA THR A 81 6.03 15.19 24.69
C THR A 81 5.53 13.75 24.79
N GLY A 82 4.64 13.34 23.89
CA GLY A 82 4.05 12.01 23.95
C GLY A 82 3.15 11.67 22.78
N VAL A 83 2.62 10.45 22.82
CA VAL A 83 1.64 9.94 21.87
C VAL A 83 0.49 9.31 22.64
N GLU A 84 -0.73 9.66 22.27
CA GLU A 84 -1.95 9.03 22.75
C GLU A 84 -2.40 7.95 21.77
N TYR A 85 -2.78 6.79 22.29
CA TYR A 85 -3.19 5.64 21.51
C TYR A 85 -4.34 4.88 22.17
N TYR A 86 -5.06 4.10 21.38
CA TYR A 86 -6.08 3.18 21.82
C TYR A 86 -5.53 1.75 21.79
N SER A 87 -5.63 1.04 22.91
CA SER A 87 -5.27 -0.37 23.03
C SER A 87 -6.24 -1.07 23.99
N ASN A 88 -6.67 -2.30 23.66
CA ASN A 88 -7.53 -3.12 24.51
C ASN A 88 -8.73 -2.39 25.18
N GLY A 89 -9.41 -1.53 24.43
CA GLY A 89 -10.66 -0.88 24.87
C GLY A 89 -10.49 0.40 25.70
N GLY A 90 -9.27 0.95 25.80
CA GLY A 90 -9.04 2.21 26.52
C GLY A 90 -7.96 3.10 25.92
N ASP A 91 -8.01 4.36 26.32
CA ASP A 91 -7.08 5.41 25.93
C ASP A 91 -5.84 5.29 26.82
N SER A 92 -4.67 5.36 26.21
CA SER A 92 -3.38 5.27 26.89
C SER A 92 -2.37 6.20 26.25
N ARG A 93 -1.30 6.52 26.99
CA ARG A 93 -0.27 7.47 26.57
C ARG A 93 1.11 6.90 26.75
N ILE A 94 2.01 7.27 25.85
CA ILE A 94 3.45 6.99 25.97
C ILE A 94 4.22 8.32 25.88
N VAL A 95 5.27 8.44 26.69
CA VAL A 95 6.13 9.62 26.72
C VAL A 95 7.20 9.51 25.65
N VAL A 96 7.40 10.58 24.89
CA VAL A 96 8.45 10.71 23.89
C VAL A 96 9.57 11.56 24.47
N LYS A 97 10.79 11.01 24.51
CA LYS A 97 11.96 11.69 25.10
C LYS A 97 12.88 12.38 24.09
N LYS A 98 12.82 11.99 22.81
CA LYS A 98 13.76 12.47 21.78
C LYS A 98 13.07 12.78 20.46
N LEU A 99 12.37 11.80 19.90
CA LEU A 99 11.80 11.90 18.56
C LEU A 99 10.55 11.02 18.46
N ALA A 100 9.52 11.53 17.77
CA ALA A 100 8.39 10.76 17.27
C ALA A 100 8.44 10.76 15.74
N ILE A 101 8.25 9.59 15.12
CA ILE A 101 8.17 9.43 13.67
C ILE A 101 6.77 8.91 13.34
N LEU A 102 6.04 9.62 12.47
CA LEU A 102 4.75 9.17 11.98
C LEU A 102 4.93 8.40 10.67
N ALA A 103 4.54 7.13 10.68
CA ALA A 103 4.60 6.23 9.53
C ALA A 103 3.26 5.50 9.31
N ALA A 104 2.14 6.20 9.50
CA ALA A 104 0.79 5.64 9.41
C ALA A 104 0.21 5.62 7.97
N GLY A 105 1.07 5.84 6.96
CA GLY A 105 0.68 5.88 5.55
C GLY A 105 -0.02 7.17 5.12
N ALA A 106 -0.27 7.29 3.81
CA ALA A 106 -0.83 8.50 3.20
C ALA A 106 -2.23 8.88 3.72
N LEU A 107 -3.02 7.91 4.19
CA LEU A 107 -4.35 8.15 4.75
C LEU A 107 -4.34 8.31 6.28
N GLY A 108 -3.46 7.60 6.98
CA GLY A 108 -3.43 7.60 8.45
C GLY A 108 -2.66 8.78 9.03
N THR A 109 -1.52 9.15 8.43
CA THR A 109 -0.65 10.21 8.95
C THR A 109 -1.34 11.58 8.98
N PRO A 110 -2.02 12.06 7.92
CA PRO A 110 -2.69 13.36 7.96
C PRO A 110 -3.75 13.43 9.06
N GLN A 111 -4.55 12.38 9.23
CA GLN A 111 -5.58 12.34 10.26
C GLN A 111 -5.01 12.40 11.68
N ILE A 112 -3.86 11.77 11.92
CA ILE A 112 -3.17 11.88 13.22
C ILE A 112 -2.70 13.31 13.43
N LEU A 113 -2.07 13.94 12.42
CA LEU A 113 -1.58 15.31 12.50
C LEU A 113 -2.70 16.31 12.77
N GLU A 114 -3.83 16.21 12.08
CA GLU A 114 -4.99 17.08 12.28
C GLU A 114 -5.55 16.94 13.69
N ARG A 115 -5.76 15.71 14.20
CA ARG A 115 -6.17 15.49 15.59
C ARG A 115 -5.15 15.96 16.63
N SER A 116 -3.90 16.17 16.21
CA SER A 116 -2.82 16.71 17.04
C SER A 116 -2.70 18.23 16.96
N GLY A 117 -3.58 18.91 16.20
CA GLY A 117 -3.55 20.36 16.04
C GLY A 117 -2.63 20.86 14.93
N ILE A 118 -2.21 19.98 14.01
CA ILE A 118 -1.41 20.33 12.83
C ILE A 118 -2.28 20.18 11.58
N GLY A 119 -2.77 21.29 11.04
CA GLY A 119 -3.73 21.29 9.93
C GLY A 119 -4.32 22.67 9.68
N GLY A 120 -5.36 22.75 8.85
CA GLY A 120 -5.99 24.03 8.54
C GLY A 120 -6.74 24.63 9.74
N ALA A 121 -6.43 25.86 10.12
CA ALA A 121 -6.95 26.47 11.36
C ALA A 121 -8.49 26.50 11.40
N THR A 122 -9.15 26.78 10.28
CA THR A 122 -10.62 26.79 10.17
C THR A 122 -11.23 25.42 10.48
N LEU A 123 -10.67 24.34 9.94
CA LEU A 123 -11.12 22.97 10.20
C LEU A 123 -10.89 22.59 11.66
N LEU A 124 -9.69 22.84 12.17
CA LEU A 124 -9.32 22.50 13.54
C LEU A 124 -10.21 23.22 14.56
N ASN A 125 -10.44 24.52 14.37
CA ASN A 125 -11.32 25.31 15.23
C ASN A 125 -12.78 24.82 15.16
N SER A 126 -13.26 24.36 14.00
CA SER A 126 -14.63 23.80 13.86
C SER A 126 -14.83 22.48 14.62
N LEU A 127 -13.73 21.80 14.98
CA LEU A 127 -13.71 20.53 15.70
C LEU A 127 -13.22 20.68 17.15
N ASP A 128 -13.12 21.92 17.65
CA ASP A 128 -12.59 22.25 18.98
C ASP A 128 -11.18 21.69 19.24
N ILE A 129 -10.35 21.60 18.20
CA ILE A 129 -8.96 21.15 18.29
C ILE A 129 -8.03 22.37 18.39
N PRO A 130 -7.23 22.50 19.46
CA PRO A 130 -6.25 23.57 19.58
C PRO A 130 -5.22 23.53 18.44
N VAL A 131 -5.00 24.68 17.79
CA VAL A 131 -4.03 24.79 16.70
C VAL A 131 -2.61 24.87 17.27
N VAL A 132 -1.82 23.82 17.04
CA VAL A 132 -0.38 23.79 17.35
C VAL A 132 0.41 24.43 16.21
N SER A 133 0.10 24.05 14.97
CA SER A 133 0.70 24.63 13.76
C SER A 133 -0.32 24.64 12.64
N GLU A 134 -0.52 25.80 12.04
CA GLU A 134 -1.39 25.93 10.88
C GLU A 134 -0.70 25.36 9.63
N LEU A 135 -1.37 24.44 8.95
CA LEU A 135 -0.92 23.84 7.69
C LEU A 135 -2.13 23.49 6.82
N ASN A 136 -2.54 24.44 5.97
CA ASN A 136 -3.78 24.35 5.18
C ASN A 136 -3.77 23.25 4.09
N GLN A 137 -2.61 22.69 3.74
CA GLN A 137 -2.49 21.59 2.77
C GLN A 137 -2.48 20.20 3.46
N MET A 138 -2.66 20.14 4.78
CA MET A 138 -2.70 18.86 5.48
C MET A 138 -3.90 18.04 4.99
N GLY A 139 -3.67 16.78 4.63
CA GLY A 139 -4.72 15.90 4.09
C GLY A 139 -5.05 16.10 2.61
N GLU A 140 -4.49 17.13 1.97
CA GLU A 140 -4.73 17.46 0.57
C GLU A 140 -3.77 16.75 -0.40
N ASN A 141 -4.03 16.88 -1.71
CA ASN A 141 -3.22 16.31 -2.79
C ASN A 141 -3.04 14.79 -2.70
N TYR A 142 -4.12 14.08 -2.34
CA TYR A 142 -4.12 12.62 -2.39
C TYR A 142 -4.03 12.13 -3.84
N GLN A 143 -3.07 11.25 -4.11
CA GLN A 143 -2.83 10.68 -5.44
C GLN A 143 -2.87 9.16 -5.38
N ILE A 144 -3.65 8.56 -6.28
CA ILE A 144 -3.70 7.12 -6.50
C ILE A 144 -3.77 6.86 -8.01
N PRO A 145 -3.07 5.85 -8.55
CA PRO A 145 -3.24 5.48 -9.95
C PRO A 145 -4.64 4.90 -10.18
N ASN A 146 -5.27 5.29 -11.30
CA ASN A 146 -6.52 4.68 -11.75
C ASN A 146 -6.23 3.29 -12.33
N ILE A 147 -6.80 2.25 -11.74
CA ILE A 147 -6.60 0.86 -12.15
C ILE A 147 -7.88 0.36 -12.82
N HIS A 148 -7.76 -0.10 -14.06
CA HIS A 148 -8.85 -0.75 -14.81
C HIS A 148 -8.44 -2.19 -15.13
N GLY A 149 -9.29 -3.15 -14.75
CA GLY A 149 -9.07 -4.56 -15.05
C GLY A 149 -9.78 -4.95 -16.34
N ILE A 150 -9.05 -5.58 -17.27
CA ILE A 150 -9.62 -6.22 -18.46
C ILE A 150 -9.37 -7.72 -18.32
N ASN A 151 -10.44 -8.50 -18.35
CA ASN A 151 -10.36 -9.96 -18.32
C ASN A 151 -10.49 -10.50 -19.75
N LEU A 152 -9.52 -11.31 -20.17
CA LEU A 152 -9.51 -11.96 -21.48
C LEU A 152 -9.44 -13.47 -21.27
N ALA A 153 -10.38 -14.20 -21.89
CA ALA A 153 -10.32 -15.64 -21.99
C ALA A 153 -9.78 -16.01 -23.37
N MET A 154 -8.70 -16.80 -23.42
CA MET A 154 -8.17 -17.34 -24.68
C MET A 154 -8.46 -18.84 -24.74
N VAL A 155 -9.23 -19.25 -25.75
CA VAL A 155 -9.52 -20.66 -26.05
C VAL A 155 -8.64 -21.05 -27.23
N THR A 156 -7.73 -22.00 -27.04
CA THR A 156 -6.95 -22.55 -28.15
C THR A 156 -7.80 -23.60 -28.87
N LEU A 157 -8.24 -23.28 -30.07
CA LEU A 157 -8.77 -24.29 -31.00
C LEU A 157 -7.59 -25.15 -31.44
N SER A 158 -7.49 -26.37 -30.89
CA SER A 158 -6.58 -27.37 -31.44
C SER A 158 -7.20 -27.93 -32.73
N ASP A 159 -6.37 -28.23 -33.72
CA ASP A 159 -6.67 -28.62 -35.12
C ASP A 159 -7.48 -29.93 -35.30
N THR A 160 -8.43 -30.23 -34.42
CA THR A 160 -9.38 -31.36 -34.58
C THR A 160 -10.79 -30.97 -34.16
N MET A 161 -11.29 -29.81 -34.57
CA MET A 161 -12.73 -29.59 -34.63
C MET A 161 -13.16 -29.57 -36.11
N PRO A 162 -13.92 -30.58 -36.58
CA PRO A 162 -14.53 -30.47 -37.90
C PRO A 162 -15.46 -29.26 -37.86
N LEU A 163 -15.36 -28.39 -38.87
CA LEU A 163 -16.22 -27.23 -39.04
C LEU A 163 -17.69 -27.68 -38.98
N GLY A 164 -18.30 -27.57 -37.81
CA GLY A 164 -19.61 -28.12 -37.49
C GLY A 164 -20.40 -27.16 -36.61
N SER A 165 -21.03 -26.18 -37.26
CA SER A 165 -22.05 -25.26 -36.72
C SER A 165 -21.63 -24.28 -35.61
N SER A 166 -22.23 -23.08 -35.66
CA SER A 166 -21.91 -21.91 -34.83
C SER A 166 -22.32 -22.02 -33.36
N SER A 167 -22.72 -23.20 -32.88
CA SER A 167 -23.14 -23.45 -31.49
C SER A 167 -21.99 -23.73 -30.52
N ASP A 168 -20.79 -23.99 -31.04
CA ASP A 168 -19.70 -24.57 -30.25
C ASP A 168 -18.69 -23.50 -29.73
N ILE A 169 -18.92 -22.23 -30.06
CA ILE A 169 -18.21 -21.11 -29.45
C ILE A 169 -18.92 -20.80 -28.13
N CYS A 170 -18.41 -21.36 -27.05
CA CYS A 170 -18.88 -21.08 -25.69
C CYS A 170 -18.71 -19.58 -25.42
N SER A 171 -19.82 -18.91 -25.11
CA SER A 171 -19.85 -17.47 -24.88
C SER A 171 -19.17 -17.14 -23.55
N VAL A 172 -18.61 -15.94 -23.41
CA VAL A 172 -17.97 -15.49 -22.13
C VAL A 172 -18.95 -15.54 -20.95
N GLN A 173 -20.26 -15.65 -21.20
CA GLN A 173 -21.32 -15.79 -20.21
C GLN A 173 -21.43 -17.20 -19.61
N ASP A 174 -20.81 -18.21 -20.24
CA ASP A 174 -20.88 -19.61 -19.81
C ASP A 174 -19.81 -19.98 -18.76
N PHE A 175 -18.90 -19.06 -18.43
CA PHE A 175 -17.94 -19.25 -17.34
C PHE A 175 -18.62 -18.98 -15.99
N PRO A 176 -18.68 -19.97 -15.07
CA PRO A 176 -19.21 -19.74 -13.73
C PRO A 176 -18.31 -18.73 -13.00
N ILE A 177 -18.86 -17.56 -12.68
CA ILE A 177 -18.20 -16.52 -11.90
C ILE A 177 -18.35 -16.89 -10.42
N PRO A 178 -17.29 -17.34 -9.71
CA PRO A 178 -17.42 -17.99 -8.39
C PRO A 178 -17.92 -17.08 -7.26
N TRP A 179 -18.06 -15.78 -7.50
CA TRP A 179 -18.37 -14.76 -6.49
C TRP A 179 -19.69 -14.03 -6.73
N ARG A 180 -20.52 -14.52 -7.67
CA ARG A 180 -21.78 -13.84 -8.02
C ARG A 180 -22.94 -14.17 -7.05
N ASP A 181 -22.77 -15.17 -6.19
CA ASP A 181 -23.76 -15.63 -5.22
C ASP A 181 -23.25 -15.50 -3.76
N SER A 182 -22.68 -14.35 -3.41
CA SER A 182 -22.37 -13.97 -2.01
C SER A 182 -22.70 -12.52 -1.74
#